data_AF-A0A1V5RNJ1-F1
#
_entry.id   AF-A0A1V5RNJ1-F1
#
_cell.length_a   1.000
_cell.length_b   1.000
_cell.length_c   1.000
_cell.angle_alpha   90.00
_cell.angle_beta   90.00
_cell.angle_gamma   90.00
#
_symmetry.space_group_name_H-M   'P 1'
#
loop_
_entity.id
_entity.type
_entity.pdbx_description
1 polymer ?
#
loop_
_entity_poly.entity_id
_entity_poly.type
_entity_poly.pdbx_seq_one_letter_code
_entity_poly.pdbx_strand_id
1 'polypeptide(L)'
;MREHFEKDLFELNEIAQKDIANQQSPELADNEELLQFSEALEEKLNKLACDYHTDEETQKIIYNLQKEKQKQMQQLKANLQAVEKSRYQKEILPNERFVTYSQETNNFVYTDERGKTQAVTFGEIVTDLDWGLNYYLDPETTPKLIIKKFLVEKTKKQLLELLNKQIIKSETGGDLALPQRQKVYSIVEKRLVQGAETRPWGLYAEIMVKNFLKKLSLDKKLPFDIKEADIFQDVEEKIDFIIHKKEWLRGVKVGIDNRVQDIGIQFTVDPQKIAQKQRQIERSKQILRSKKENVQDIALVVFPFKTAFSLKKKWEQKGRPAGGPDKFLYRHHAERLFRKLLKDIFPAAEIEEYWQQIKDTFVEEPQETT
;
A
#
# COMPACT_ATOMS: atom_id res chain seq x y z
N MET A 1 -17.45 -0.92 15.13
CA MET A 1 -16.82 0.21 14.44
C MET A 1 -16.34 -0.18 13.05
N ARG A 2 -15.27 -0.99 12.86
CA ARG A 2 -14.79 -1.38 11.51
C ARG A 2 -15.90 -1.95 10.61
N GLU A 3 -16.67 -2.93 11.09
CA GLU A 3 -17.78 -3.52 10.30
C GLU A 3 -18.91 -2.53 9.97
N HIS A 4 -19.23 -1.60 10.89
CA HIS A 4 -20.29 -0.62 10.65
C HIS A 4 -19.80 0.46 9.68
N PHE A 5 -18.57 0.94 9.87
CA PHE A 5 -17.90 1.90 8.99
C PHE A 5 -17.75 1.35 7.56
N GLU A 6 -17.37 0.08 7.40
CA GLU A 6 -17.27 -0.58 6.09
C GLU A 6 -18.63 -0.70 5.40
N LYS A 7 -19.69 -1.04 6.14
CA LYS A 7 -21.05 -1.10 5.61
C LYS A 7 -21.53 0.27 5.12
N ASP A 8 -21.28 1.32 5.88
CA ASP A 8 -21.76 2.66 5.52
C ASP A 8 -20.91 3.29 4.40
N LEU A 9 -19.62 2.94 4.30
CA LEU A 9 -18.83 3.27 3.11
C LEU A 9 -19.41 2.65 1.83
N PHE A 10 -20.03 1.47 1.91
CA PHE A 10 -20.72 0.87 0.78
C PHE A 10 -21.97 1.67 0.39
N GLU A 11 -22.75 2.13 1.35
CA GLU A 11 -23.94 2.94 1.07
C GLU A 11 -23.55 4.34 0.51
N LEU A 12 -22.56 5.01 1.11
CA LEU A 12 -22.01 6.27 0.58
C LEU A 12 -21.38 6.09 -0.81
N ASN A 13 -20.90 4.90 -1.13
CA ASN A 13 -20.36 4.59 -2.45
C ASN A 13 -21.42 4.69 -3.54
N GLU A 14 -22.61 4.14 -3.32
CA GLU A 14 -23.72 4.19 -4.30
C GLU A 14 -24.19 5.63 -4.52
N ILE A 15 -24.31 6.40 -3.43
CA ILE A 15 -24.69 7.82 -3.48
C ILE A 15 -23.65 8.63 -4.27
N ALA A 16 -22.36 8.44 -3.97
CA ALA A 16 -21.28 9.14 -4.67
C ALA A 16 -21.23 8.82 -6.18
N GLN A 17 -21.56 7.59 -6.58
CA GLN A 17 -21.66 7.23 -8.00
C GLN A 17 -22.80 7.97 -8.70
N LYS A 18 -23.98 8.05 -8.06
CA LYS A 18 -25.13 8.79 -8.59
C LYS A 18 -24.86 10.28 -8.71
N ASP A 19 -24.23 10.89 -7.69
CA ASP A 19 -23.83 12.29 -7.71
C ASP A 19 -22.89 12.60 -8.89
N ILE A 20 -21.83 11.79 -9.08
CA ILE A 20 -20.91 11.98 -10.20
C ILE A 20 -21.61 11.85 -11.57
N ALA A 21 -22.53 10.90 -11.71
CA ALA A 21 -23.31 10.73 -12.94
C ALA A 21 -24.16 11.97 -13.24
N ASN A 22 -24.86 12.50 -12.23
CA ASN A 22 -25.65 13.73 -12.34
C ASN A 22 -24.79 14.94 -12.74
N GLN A 23 -23.58 15.05 -12.18
CA GLN A 23 -22.64 16.14 -12.53
C GLN A 23 -22.07 16.05 -13.95
N GLN A 24 -21.96 14.84 -14.51
CA GLN A 24 -21.44 14.63 -15.87
C GLN A 24 -22.51 14.81 -16.94
N SER A 25 -23.79 14.89 -16.58
CA SER A 25 -24.90 15.07 -17.51
C SER A 25 -25.98 16.02 -16.95
N PRO A 26 -25.62 17.28 -16.63
CA PRO A 26 -26.53 18.23 -15.99
C PRO A 26 -27.74 18.60 -16.86
N GLU A 27 -27.61 18.48 -18.18
CA GLU A 27 -28.70 18.76 -19.14
C GLU A 27 -29.80 17.68 -19.16
N LEU A 28 -29.53 16.50 -18.59
CA LEU A 28 -30.46 15.37 -18.52
C LEU A 28 -31.09 15.20 -17.13
N ALA A 29 -30.64 15.96 -16.14
CA ALA A 29 -31.11 15.86 -14.76
C ALA A 29 -32.24 16.86 -14.51
N ASP A 30 -33.40 16.37 -14.06
CA ASP A 30 -34.49 17.24 -13.63
C ASP A 30 -34.08 18.01 -12.37
N ASN A 31 -34.38 19.32 -12.32
CA ASN A 31 -34.10 20.17 -11.15
C ASN A 31 -34.78 19.63 -9.89
N GLU A 32 -35.96 19.02 -10.04
CA GLU A 32 -36.67 18.40 -8.91
C GLU A 32 -35.95 17.14 -8.41
N GLU A 33 -35.44 16.29 -9.31
CA GLU A 33 -34.65 15.10 -8.95
C GLU A 33 -33.32 15.46 -8.29
N LEU A 34 -32.66 16.54 -8.73
CA LEU A 34 -31.43 17.04 -8.11
C LEU A 34 -31.68 17.55 -6.68
N LEU A 35 -32.79 18.27 -6.47
CA LEU A 35 -33.18 18.76 -5.15
C LEU A 35 -33.50 17.60 -4.20
N GLN A 36 -34.33 16.64 -4.64
CA GLN A 36 -34.65 15.44 -3.87
C GLN A 36 -33.40 14.62 -3.52
N PHE A 37 -32.44 14.52 -4.46
CA PHE A 37 -31.17 13.85 -4.20
C PHE A 37 -30.34 14.58 -3.14
N SER A 38 -30.28 15.92 -3.19
CA SER A 38 -29.56 16.74 -2.21
C SER A 38 -30.17 16.59 -0.81
N GLU A 39 -31.50 16.66 -0.69
CA GLU A 39 -32.21 16.49 0.58
C GLU A 39 -31.98 15.09 1.17
N ALA A 40 -32.09 14.05 0.35
CA ALA A 40 -31.83 12.67 0.78
C ALA A 40 -30.37 12.45 1.21
N LEU A 41 -29.41 13.12 0.55
CA LEU A 41 -28.01 13.09 0.96
C LEU A 41 -27.82 13.77 2.32
N GLU A 42 -28.38 14.96 2.53
CA GLU A 42 -28.28 15.67 3.82
C GLU A 42 -28.91 14.86 4.95
N GLU A 43 -30.10 14.30 4.75
CA GLU A 43 -30.76 13.43 5.74
C GLU A 43 -29.88 12.22 6.09
N LYS A 44 -29.25 11.61 5.08
CA LYS A 44 -28.34 10.47 5.27
C LYS A 44 -27.09 10.87 6.06
N LEU A 45 -26.45 12.00 5.73
CA LEU A 45 -25.27 12.48 6.44
C LEU A 45 -25.59 12.83 7.90
N ASN A 46 -26.75 13.43 8.15
CA ASN A 46 -27.24 13.72 9.51
C ASN A 46 -27.48 12.43 10.30
N LYS A 47 -28.08 11.43 9.68
CA LYS A 47 -28.26 10.12 10.31
C LYS A 47 -26.92 9.47 10.67
N LEU A 48 -25.95 9.48 9.76
CA LEU A 48 -24.60 8.96 10.03
C LEU A 48 -23.91 9.74 11.15
N ALA A 49 -24.05 11.06 11.19
CA ALA A 49 -23.50 11.89 12.26
C ALA A 49 -24.04 11.45 13.63
N CYS A 50 -25.36 11.21 13.73
CA CYS A 50 -25.99 10.67 14.93
C CYS A 50 -25.50 9.25 15.28
N ASP A 51 -25.49 8.33 14.31
CA ASP A 51 -25.13 6.92 14.51
C ASP A 51 -23.67 6.74 14.96
N TYR A 52 -22.78 7.62 14.50
CA TYR A 52 -21.34 7.59 14.84
C TYR A 52 -20.93 8.57 15.93
N HIS A 53 -21.87 9.38 16.44
CA HIS A 53 -21.58 10.46 17.37
C HIS A 53 -20.48 11.40 16.86
N THR A 54 -20.51 11.69 15.57
CA THR A 54 -19.64 12.67 14.89
C THR A 54 -20.44 13.90 14.51
N ASP A 55 -19.77 14.99 14.18
CA ASP A 55 -20.43 16.15 13.60
C ASP A 55 -20.76 15.95 12.10
N GLU A 56 -21.71 16.73 11.60
CA GLU A 56 -22.17 16.69 10.20
C GLU A 56 -21.04 17.06 9.20
N GLU A 57 -20.17 18.01 9.56
CA GLU A 57 -19.05 18.43 8.71
C GLU A 57 -18.04 17.29 8.53
N THR A 58 -17.79 16.50 9.58
CA THR A 58 -16.99 15.27 9.50
C THR A 58 -17.60 14.29 8.48
N GLN A 59 -18.91 14.09 8.49
CA GLN A 59 -19.57 13.19 7.54
C GLN A 59 -19.53 13.75 6.11
N LYS A 60 -19.68 15.06 5.92
CA LYS A 60 -19.48 15.73 4.62
C LYS A 60 -18.06 15.52 4.08
N ILE A 61 -17.04 15.63 4.94
CA ILE A 61 -15.64 15.37 4.55
C ILE A 61 -15.46 13.91 4.13
N ILE A 62 -15.98 12.95 4.90
CA ILE A 62 -15.91 11.51 4.58
C ILE A 62 -16.60 11.21 3.25
N TYR A 63 -17.76 11.82 2.99
CA TYR A 63 -18.48 11.72 1.73
C TYR A 63 -17.66 12.28 0.55
N ASN A 64 -17.08 13.47 0.70
CA ASN A 64 -16.23 14.05 -0.34
C ASN A 64 -15.02 13.17 -0.67
N LEU A 65 -14.37 12.58 0.34
CA LEU A 65 -13.30 11.59 0.12
C LEU A 65 -13.81 10.34 -0.60
N GLN A 66 -15.04 9.88 -0.31
CA GLN A 66 -15.66 8.76 -1.03
C GLN A 66 -15.92 9.10 -2.50
N LYS A 67 -16.36 10.32 -2.79
CA LYS A 67 -16.52 10.84 -4.14
C LYS A 67 -15.19 10.91 -4.90
N GLU A 68 -14.12 11.35 -4.24
CA GLU A 68 -12.77 11.31 -4.81
C GLU A 68 -12.32 9.87 -5.15
N LYS A 69 -12.57 8.90 -4.26
CA LYS A 69 -12.29 7.47 -4.54
C LYS A 69 -13.02 6.98 -5.78
N GLN A 70 -14.30 7.36 -5.96
CA GLN A 70 -15.06 7.02 -7.16
C GLN A 70 -14.50 7.65 -8.42
N LYS A 71 -14.05 8.92 -8.37
CA LYS A 71 -13.36 9.56 -9.49
C LYS A 71 -12.08 8.80 -9.87
N GLN A 72 -11.28 8.37 -8.89
CA GLN A 72 -10.08 7.56 -9.15
C GLN A 72 -10.43 6.21 -9.80
N MET A 73 -11.49 5.55 -9.34
CA MET A 73 -11.98 4.28 -9.92
C MET A 73 -12.48 4.45 -11.36
N GLN A 74 -13.23 5.52 -11.65
CA GLN A 74 -13.68 5.84 -13.02
C GLN A 74 -12.49 6.15 -13.94
N GLN A 75 -11.51 6.92 -13.45
CA GLN A 75 -10.29 7.22 -14.20
C GLN A 75 -9.49 5.96 -14.49
N LEU A 76 -9.34 5.05 -13.51
CA LEU A 76 -8.70 3.75 -13.74
C LEU A 76 -9.45 2.96 -14.81
N LYS A 77 -10.77 2.86 -14.72
CA LYS A 77 -11.60 2.16 -15.72
C LYS A 77 -11.39 2.74 -17.12
N ALA A 78 -11.43 4.06 -17.27
CA ALA A 78 -11.18 4.74 -18.53
C ALA A 78 -9.76 4.45 -19.07
N ASN A 79 -8.74 4.54 -18.21
CA ASN A 79 -7.36 4.25 -18.59
C ASN A 79 -7.18 2.79 -19.03
N LEU A 80 -7.76 1.83 -18.31
CA LEU A 80 -7.70 0.40 -18.67
C LEU A 80 -8.37 0.12 -20.02
N GLN A 81 -9.50 0.78 -20.30
CA GLN A 81 -10.17 0.70 -21.60
C GLN A 81 -9.34 1.34 -22.72
N ALA A 82 -8.70 2.49 -22.45
CA ALA A 82 -7.81 3.14 -23.40
C ALA A 82 -6.60 2.27 -23.74
N VAL A 83 -5.99 1.61 -22.74
CA VAL A 83 -4.88 0.66 -22.95
C VAL A 83 -5.33 -0.51 -23.83
N GLU A 84 -6.53 -1.06 -23.57
CA GLU A 84 -7.07 -2.16 -24.36
C GLU A 84 -7.23 -1.76 -25.83
N LYS A 85 -7.78 -0.57 -26.08
CA LYS A 85 -7.99 -0.01 -27.43
C LYS A 85 -6.72 0.57 -28.08
N SER A 86 -5.56 0.45 -27.45
CA SER A 86 -4.30 1.08 -27.90
C SER A 86 -4.38 2.61 -28.08
N ARG A 87 -5.21 3.28 -27.26
CA ARG A 87 -5.41 4.74 -27.25
C ARG A 87 -4.90 5.40 -25.97
N TYR A 88 -4.17 4.65 -25.15
CA TYR A 88 -3.63 5.19 -23.91
C TYR A 88 -2.46 6.12 -24.21
N GLN A 89 -2.72 7.42 -24.15
CA GLN A 89 -1.73 8.48 -24.21
C GLN A 89 -2.11 9.46 -23.11
N LYS A 90 -1.16 9.74 -22.22
CA LYS A 90 -1.33 10.74 -21.17
C LYS A 90 -0.12 11.67 -21.22
N GLU A 91 -0.34 12.94 -20.93
CA GLU A 91 0.75 13.88 -20.70
C GLU A 91 1.65 13.38 -19.56
N ILE A 92 2.96 13.40 -19.82
CA ILE A 92 3.99 13.08 -18.84
C ILE A 92 4.02 14.23 -17.83
N LEU A 93 3.74 13.93 -16.56
CA LEU A 93 3.81 14.95 -15.53
C LEU A 93 5.27 15.31 -15.22
N PRO A 94 5.58 16.56 -14.78
CA PRO A 94 6.96 17.01 -14.54
C PRO A 94 7.78 16.15 -13.56
N ASN A 95 7.13 15.38 -12.69
CA ASN A 95 7.76 14.52 -11.69
C ASN A 95 7.69 13.01 -12.05
N GLU A 96 7.24 12.67 -13.26
CA GLU A 96 7.18 11.29 -13.75
C GLU A 96 8.45 10.95 -14.56
N ARG A 97 9.13 9.87 -14.17
CA ARG A 97 10.24 9.30 -14.93
C ARG A 97 9.69 8.55 -16.14
N PHE A 98 10.05 8.98 -17.33
CA PHE A 98 9.74 8.26 -18.56
C PHE A 98 10.59 6.98 -18.65
N VAL A 99 9.94 5.83 -18.86
CA VAL A 99 10.61 4.53 -18.99
C VAL A 99 10.14 3.79 -20.22
N THR A 100 11.08 3.18 -20.93
CA THR A 100 10.82 2.29 -22.07
C THR A 100 11.04 0.84 -21.66
N TYR A 101 10.37 -0.10 -22.32
CA TYR A 101 10.48 -1.52 -21.99
C TYR A 101 11.33 -2.26 -23.03
N SER A 102 12.34 -2.98 -22.55
CA SER A 102 13.21 -3.83 -23.37
C SER A 102 12.71 -5.27 -23.32
N GLN A 103 12.21 -5.76 -24.46
CA GLN A 103 11.74 -7.15 -24.56
C GLN A 103 12.88 -8.17 -24.41
N GLU A 104 14.09 -7.82 -24.85
CA GLU A 104 15.28 -8.68 -24.76
C GLU A 104 15.68 -8.97 -23.32
N THR A 105 15.61 -7.96 -22.46
CA THR A 105 16.04 -8.07 -21.05
C THR A 105 14.87 -8.24 -20.09
N ASN A 106 13.63 -8.16 -20.59
CA ASN A 106 12.39 -8.15 -19.81
C ASN A 106 12.42 -7.11 -18.66
N ASN A 107 13.05 -5.96 -18.91
CA ASN A 107 13.24 -4.88 -17.95
C ASN A 107 12.89 -3.53 -18.57
N PHE A 108 12.68 -2.55 -17.70
CA PHE A 108 12.54 -1.16 -18.07
C PHE A 108 13.89 -0.47 -18.13
N VAL A 109 13.96 0.57 -18.95
CA VAL A 109 15.13 1.41 -19.12
C VAL A 109 14.73 2.84 -18.81
N TYR A 110 15.47 3.45 -17.89
CA TYR A 110 15.36 4.85 -17.50
C TYR A 110 16.69 5.54 -17.79
N THR A 111 16.65 6.72 -18.39
CA THR A 111 17.83 7.58 -18.53
C THR A 111 17.66 8.76 -17.59
N ASP A 112 18.61 8.91 -16.66
CA ASP A 112 18.60 10.03 -15.72
C ASP A 112 18.99 11.35 -16.38
N GLU A 113 18.83 12.46 -15.65
CA GLU A 113 19.17 13.81 -16.12
C GLU A 113 20.65 13.97 -16.52
N ARG A 114 21.52 13.04 -16.10
CA ARG A 114 22.95 13.02 -16.44
C ARG A 114 23.25 12.16 -17.65
N GLY A 115 22.22 11.66 -18.35
CA GLY A 115 22.36 10.79 -19.50
C GLY A 115 22.75 9.36 -19.16
N LYS A 116 22.73 8.97 -17.88
CA LYS A 116 23.09 7.61 -17.47
C LYS A 116 21.86 6.71 -17.54
N THR A 117 21.97 5.69 -18.37
CA THR A 117 20.95 4.64 -18.51
C THR A 117 21.02 3.65 -17.35
N GLN A 118 19.85 3.30 -16.80
CA GLN A 118 19.69 2.36 -15.70
C GLN A 118 18.59 1.36 -16.05
N ALA A 119 18.87 0.08 -15.84
CA ALA A 119 17.84 -0.95 -15.88
C ALA A 119 17.00 -0.88 -14.59
N VAL A 120 15.68 -1.00 -14.76
CA VAL A 120 14.69 -0.93 -13.68
C VAL A 120 13.70 -2.09 -13.83
N THR A 121 13.40 -2.78 -12.74
CA THR A 121 12.40 -3.86 -12.77
C THR A 121 10.99 -3.33 -12.56
N PHE A 122 9.97 -4.16 -12.85
CA PHE A 122 8.59 -3.80 -12.56
C PHE A 122 8.34 -3.62 -11.05
N GLY A 123 8.92 -4.50 -10.23
CA GLY A 123 8.84 -4.41 -8.77
C GLY A 123 9.45 -3.12 -8.23
N GLU A 124 10.58 -2.66 -8.80
CA GLU A 124 11.18 -1.37 -8.47
C GLU A 124 10.25 -0.21 -8.81
N ILE A 125 9.68 -0.17 -10.02
CA ILE A 125 8.72 0.87 -10.43
C ILE A 125 7.52 0.96 -9.50
N VAL A 126 6.94 -0.18 -9.11
CA VAL A 126 5.75 -0.21 -8.24
C VAL A 126 6.07 0.23 -6.82
N THR A 127 7.19 -0.24 -6.25
CA THR A 127 7.57 0.06 -4.87
C THR A 127 8.13 1.48 -4.71
N ASP A 128 8.72 2.04 -5.76
CA ASP A 128 9.23 3.41 -5.79
C ASP A 128 8.15 4.48 -5.60
N LEU A 129 6.88 4.14 -5.86
CA LEU A 129 5.75 5.01 -5.51
C LEU A 129 5.72 5.35 -4.01
N ASP A 130 6.20 4.46 -3.12
CA ASP A 130 6.30 4.72 -1.67
C ASP A 130 7.42 5.68 -1.29
N TRP A 131 8.40 5.81 -2.19
CA TRP A 131 9.50 6.75 -2.10
C TRP A 131 9.20 8.11 -2.76
N GLY A 132 8.00 8.28 -3.31
CA GLY A 132 7.58 9.50 -4.01
C GLY A 132 8.13 9.61 -5.43
N LEU A 133 8.69 8.55 -5.98
CA LEU A 133 9.14 8.48 -7.36
C LEU A 133 7.99 7.98 -8.23
N ASN A 134 7.62 8.77 -9.24
CA ASN A 134 6.55 8.41 -10.17
C ASN A 134 7.14 8.03 -11.53
N TYR A 135 6.39 7.23 -12.29
CA TYR A 135 6.81 6.72 -13.59
C TYR A 135 5.71 6.88 -14.63
N TYR A 136 6.13 7.15 -15.86
CA TYR A 136 5.34 7.05 -17.07
C TYR A 136 5.90 5.91 -17.91
N LEU A 137 5.10 4.86 -18.11
CA LEU A 137 5.47 3.69 -18.89
C LEU A 137 5.11 3.97 -20.34
N ASP A 138 6.12 3.95 -21.22
CA ASP A 138 5.93 4.16 -22.65
C ASP A 138 4.96 3.12 -23.24
N PRO A 139 3.77 3.54 -23.73
CA PRO A 139 2.77 2.64 -24.28
C PRO A 139 3.20 1.94 -25.57
N GLU A 140 4.19 2.48 -26.28
CA GLU A 140 4.67 1.92 -27.55
C GLU A 140 5.56 0.69 -27.31
N THR A 141 6.41 0.74 -26.29
CA THR A 141 7.35 -0.35 -25.97
C THR A 141 6.81 -1.31 -24.89
N THR A 142 5.93 -0.84 -24.00
CA THR A 142 5.49 -1.61 -22.84
C THR A 142 4.28 -2.51 -23.14
N PRO A 143 4.33 -3.82 -22.82
CA PRO A 143 3.19 -4.72 -22.96
C PRO A 143 1.94 -4.22 -22.20
N LYS A 144 0.77 -4.26 -22.86
CA LYS A 144 -0.52 -3.83 -22.30
C LYS A 144 -0.81 -4.37 -20.91
N LEU A 145 -0.52 -5.65 -20.67
CA LEU A 145 -0.74 -6.29 -19.37
C LEU A 145 0.09 -5.64 -18.26
N ILE A 146 1.33 -5.22 -18.56
CA ILE A 146 2.21 -4.58 -17.59
C ILE A 146 1.72 -3.16 -17.29
N ILE A 147 1.31 -2.40 -18.32
CA ILE A 147 0.70 -1.07 -18.13
C ILE A 147 -0.53 -1.18 -17.24
N LYS A 148 -1.45 -2.12 -17.53
CA LYS A 148 -2.65 -2.34 -16.72
C LYS A 148 -2.31 -2.66 -15.26
N LYS A 149 -1.33 -3.54 -15.01
CA LYS A 149 -0.87 -3.87 -13.66
C LYS A 149 -0.31 -2.65 -12.94
N PHE A 150 0.52 -1.84 -13.60
CA PHE A 150 1.05 -0.62 -13.02
C PHE A 150 -0.04 0.37 -12.63
N LEU A 151 -1.01 0.60 -13.53
CA LEU A 151 -2.15 1.48 -13.26
C LEU A 151 -2.97 1.01 -12.07
N VAL A 152 -3.21 -0.30 -11.96
CA VAL A 152 -3.91 -0.89 -10.81
C VAL A 152 -3.13 -0.67 -9.51
N GLU A 153 -1.82 -0.92 -9.47
CA GLU A 153 -1.01 -0.70 -8.27
C GLU A 153 -0.93 0.78 -7.88
N LYS A 154 -0.79 1.68 -8.85
CA LYS A 154 -0.82 3.14 -8.63
C LYS A 154 -2.16 3.59 -8.04
N THR A 155 -3.27 3.13 -8.60
CA THR A 155 -4.60 3.48 -8.10
C THR A 155 -4.90 2.86 -6.74
N LYS A 156 -4.49 1.61 -6.47
CA LYS A 156 -4.62 1.00 -5.13
C LYS A 156 -3.99 1.87 -4.05
N LYS A 157 -2.78 2.39 -4.31
CA LYS A 157 -2.07 3.29 -3.40
C LYS A 157 -2.86 4.58 -3.16
N GLN A 158 -3.34 5.24 -4.22
CA GLN A 158 -4.16 6.45 -4.12
C GLN A 158 -5.45 6.22 -3.32
N LEU A 159 -6.12 5.09 -3.55
CA LEU A 159 -7.34 4.71 -2.83
C LEU A 159 -7.06 4.45 -1.35
N LEU A 160 -5.93 3.82 -1.02
CA LEU A 160 -5.52 3.61 0.37
C LEU A 160 -5.26 4.92 1.10
N GLU A 161 -4.61 5.90 0.45
CA GLU A 161 -4.39 7.22 1.01
C GLU A 161 -5.71 7.92 1.34
N LEU A 162 -6.71 7.81 0.45
CA LEU A 162 -8.06 8.34 0.69
C LEU A 162 -8.80 7.58 1.80
N LEU A 163 -8.70 6.25 1.83
CA LEU A 163 -9.28 5.43 2.90
C LEU A 163 -8.70 5.81 4.27
N ASN A 164 -7.38 5.97 4.37
CA ASN A 164 -6.71 6.37 5.60
C ASN A 164 -7.19 7.75 6.09
N LYS A 165 -7.42 8.70 5.18
CA LYS A 165 -8.04 9.99 5.52
C LYS A 165 -9.47 9.84 6.04
N GLN A 166 -10.29 8.97 5.42
CA GLN A 166 -11.66 8.71 5.87
C GLN A 166 -11.67 8.12 7.29
N ILE A 167 -10.83 7.12 7.55
CA ILE A 167 -10.69 6.50 8.87
C ILE A 167 -10.28 7.56 9.88
N ILE A 168 -9.22 8.34 9.64
CA ILE A 168 -8.77 9.40 10.56
C ILE A 168 -9.93 10.35 10.89
N LYS A 169 -10.68 10.83 9.88
CA LYS A 169 -11.78 11.76 10.10
C LYS A 169 -12.87 11.14 10.96
N SER A 170 -13.28 9.91 10.66
CA SER A 170 -14.25 9.17 11.47
C SER A 170 -13.78 9.00 12.92
N GLU A 171 -12.48 8.81 13.14
CA GLU A 171 -11.90 8.55 14.46
C GLU A 171 -11.64 9.81 15.28
N THR A 172 -11.50 10.96 14.61
CA THR A 172 -11.24 12.26 15.26
C THR A 172 -12.46 13.16 15.38
N GLY A 173 -13.48 12.98 14.54
CA GLY A 173 -14.59 13.93 14.38
C GLY A 173 -15.78 13.74 15.31
N GLY A 174 -15.63 13.02 16.42
CA GLY A 174 -16.71 12.76 17.37
C GLY A 174 -16.47 13.29 18.77
N ASP A 175 -17.52 13.79 19.41
CA ASP A 175 -17.52 14.30 20.78
C ASP A 175 -17.25 13.20 21.83
N LEU A 176 -17.57 11.95 21.48
CA LEU A 176 -17.31 10.76 22.30
C LEU A 176 -15.97 10.09 21.99
N ALA A 177 -15.19 10.60 21.04
CA ALA A 177 -13.88 10.03 20.78
C ALA A 177 -12.96 10.28 21.96
N LEU A 178 -12.45 9.21 22.57
CA LEU A 178 -11.55 9.29 23.72
C LEU A 178 -10.38 10.23 23.40
N PRO A 179 -10.03 11.21 24.27
CA PRO A 179 -8.98 12.18 23.98
C PRO A 179 -7.64 11.55 23.61
N GLN A 180 -7.34 10.38 24.17
CA GLN A 180 -6.15 9.61 23.82
C GLN A 180 -6.18 9.07 22.39
N ARG A 181 -7.34 8.60 21.93
CA ARG A 181 -7.55 8.08 20.57
C ARG A 181 -7.42 9.21 19.54
N GLN A 182 -8.12 10.32 19.76
CA GLN A 182 -8.00 11.52 18.93
C GLN A 182 -6.53 11.95 18.81
N LYS A 183 -5.80 12.02 19.93
CA LYS A 183 -4.38 12.38 19.94
C LYS A 183 -3.52 11.43 19.08
N VAL A 184 -3.77 10.12 19.13
CA VAL A 184 -3.03 9.14 18.33
C VAL A 184 -3.31 9.35 16.84
N TYR A 185 -4.58 9.45 16.43
CA TYR A 185 -4.95 9.67 15.03
C TYR A 185 -4.49 11.03 14.49
N SER A 186 -4.50 12.10 15.28
CA SER A 186 -3.95 13.40 14.87
C SER A 186 -2.43 13.37 14.69
N ILE A 187 -1.69 12.61 15.50
CA ILE A 187 -0.23 12.43 15.31
C ILE A 187 0.03 11.70 13.99
N VAL A 188 -0.78 10.69 13.69
CA VAL A 188 -0.70 9.91 12.47
C VAL A 188 -1.07 10.74 11.24
N GLU A 189 -2.14 11.54 11.31
CA GLU A 189 -2.55 12.47 10.24
C GLU A 189 -1.42 13.42 9.87
N LYS A 190 -0.74 14.00 10.87
CA LYS A 190 0.44 14.85 10.65
C LYS A 190 1.57 14.13 9.90
N ARG A 191 1.73 12.82 10.11
CA ARG A 191 2.73 12.00 9.39
C ARG A 191 2.32 11.69 7.95
N LEU A 192 1.02 11.60 7.65
CA LEU A 192 0.55 11.40 6.28
C LEU A 192 0.75 12.64 5.41
N VAL A 193 0.61 13.83 6.00
CA VAL A 193 0.87 15.11 5.30
C VAL A 193 2.37 15.36 5.10
N GLN A 194 3.23 14.73 5.92
CA GLN A 194 4.67 14.79 5.75
C GLN A 194 5.09 14.05 4.48
N GLY A 195 5.75 14.77 3.57
CA GLY A 195 6.33 14.21 2.37
C GLY A 195 7.37 13.12 2.67
N ALA A 196 7.77 12.39 1.65
CA ALA A 196 8.70 11.26 1.79
C ALA A 196 10.05 11.64 2.45
N GLU A 197 10.39 12.92 2.59
CA GLU A 197 11.64 13.44 3.16
C GLU A 197 11.57 13.70 4.67
N THR A 198 10.39 14.00 5.22
CA THR A 198 10.20 14.42 6.62
C THR A 198 9.65 13.32 7.52
N ARG A 199 9.52 12.10 7.00
CA ARG A 199 9.00 10.94 7.75
C ARG A 199 9.88 10.56 8.96
N PRO A 200 9.32 10.02 10.04
CA PRO A 200 10.10 9.43 11.11
C PRO A 200 10.93 8.22 10.62
N TRP A 201 12.12 8.05 11.17
CA TRP A 201 13.04 6.95 10.82
C TRP A 201 12.46 5.53 10.93
N GLY A 202 11.57 5.29 11.89
CA GLY A 202 10.88 4.00 12.03
C GLY A 202 10.04 3.66 10.80
N LEU A 203 9.32 4.66 10.26
CA LEU A 203 8.46 4.50 9.07
C LEU A 203 9.29 4.25 7.81
N TYR A 204 10.47 4.87 7.68
CA TYR A 204 11.37 4.58 6.55
C TYR A 204 11.83 3.12 6.54
N ALA A 205 12.20 2.59 7.70
CA ALA A 205 12.70 1.23 7.82
C ALA A 205 11.59 0.21 7.52
N GLU A 206 10.36 0.50 7.95
CA GLU A 206 9.16 -0.29 7.64
C GLU A 206 8.88 -0.31 6.13
N ILE A 207 8.82 0.87 5.47
CA ILE A 207 8.63 0.96 4.01
C ILE A 207 9.72 0.21 3.27
N MET A 208 10.98 0.33 3.70
CA MET A 208 12.10 -0.37 3.08
C MET A 208 11.96 -1.89 3.15
N VAL A 209 11.57 -2.42 4.31
CA VAL A 209 11.40 -3.87 4.51
C VAL A 209 10.18 -4.41 3.77
N LYS A 210 9.07 -3.67 3.79
CA LYS A 210 7.87 -3.98 3.00
C LYS A 210 8.18 -4.00 1.50
N ASN A 211 8.86 -2.97 0.99
CA ASN A 211 9.21 -2.84 -0.42
C ASN A 211 10.21 -3.89 -0.88
N PHE A 212 11.17 -4.25 -0.02
CA PHE A 212 12.08 -5.37 -0.27
C PHE A 212 11.29 -6.65 -0.59
N LEU A 213 10.32 -7.05 0.25
CA LEU A 213 9.51 -8.24 -0.01
C LEU A 213 8.56 -8.08 -1.20
N LYS A 214 7.91 -6.91 -1.34
CA LYS A 214 6.95 -6.65 -2.42
C LYS A 214 7.63 -6.72 -3.79
N LYS A 215 8.82 -6.13 -3.92
CA LYS A 215 9.64 -6.19 -5.14
C LYS A 215 9.99 -7.62 -5.52
N LEU A 216 10.49 -8.40 -4.55
CA LEU A 216 10.82 -9.82 -4.76
C LEU A 216 9.60 -10.63 -5.20
N SER A 217 8.45 -10.43 -4.54
CA SER A 217 7.19 -11.08 -4.93
C SER A 217 6.78 -10.76 -6.38
N LEU A 218 6.87 -9.49 -6.78
CA LEU A 218 6.48 -9.04 -8.13
C LEU A 218 7.44 -9.53 -9.21
N ASP A 219 8.75 -9.40 -9.00
CA ASP A 219 9.75 -9.69 -10.02
C ASP A 219 10.05 -11.18 -10.17
N LYS A 220 9.95 -11.93 -9.06
CA LYS A 220 10.31 -13.36 -9.02
C LYS A 220 9.09 -14.28 -8.88
N LYS A 221 7.88 -13.71 -8.85
CA LYS A 221 6.61 -14.45 -8.76
C LYS A 221 6.57 -15.41 -7.56
N LEU A 222 7.11 -14.97 -6.43
CA LEU A 222 7.12 -15.75 -5.20
C LEU A 222 5.68 -16.08 -4.74
N PRO A 223 5.47 -17.16 -3.97
CA PRO A 223 4.15 -17.66 -3.57
C PRO A 223 3.53 -16.86 -2.41
N PHE A 224 3.77 -15.55 -2.40
CA PHE A 224 3.10 -14.59 -1.53
C PHE A 224 2.93 -13.25 -2.21
N ASP A 225 2.03 -12.43 -1.70
CA ASP A 225 1.88 -11.01 -2.00
C ASP A 225 2.01 -10.19 -0.72
N ILE A 226 2.35 -8.91 -0.89
CA ILE A 226 2.37 -7.93 0.19
C ILE A 226 1.13 -7.03 0.04
N LYS A 227 0.27 -7.04 1.06
CA LYS A 227 -0.87 -6.14 1.19
C LYS A 227 -0.50 -5.00 2.13
N GLU A 228 -0.89 -3.79 1.76
CA GLU A 228 -0.76 -2.63 2.63
C GLU A 228 -1.77 -2.73 3.78
N ALA A 229 -1.35 -2.33 4.98
CA ALA A 229 -2.27 -2.16 6.10
C ALA A 229 -2.92 -0.77 6.03
N ASP A 230 -4.22 -0.69 6.28
CA ASP A 230 -4.87 0.60 6.49
C ASP A 230 -4.53 1.16 7.88
N ILE A 231 -4.86 2.43 8.10
CA ILE A 231 -4.44 3.12 9.32
C ILE A 231 -5.15 2.61 10.58
N PHE A 232 -6.34 2.03 10.45
CA PHE A 232 -6.99 1.37 11.58
C PHE A 232 -6.20 0.11 11.97
N GLN A 233 -5.72 -0.65 10.99
CA GLN A 233 -4.89 -1.84 11.24
C GLN A 233 -3.54 -1.49 11.91
N ASP A 234 -2.89 -0.41 11.50
CA ASP A 234 -1.65 0.07 12.16
C ASP A 234 -1.93 0.50 13.61
N VAL A 235 -2.97 1.32 13.82
CA VAL A 235 -3.24 1.93 15.12
C VAL A 235 -3.87 0.95 16.10
N GLU A 236 -4.91 0.23 15.72
CA GLU A 236 -5.68 -0.64 16.61
C GLU A 236 -5.17 -2.08 16.60
N GLU A 237 -4.86 -2.63 15.42
CA GLU A 237 -4.47 -4.04 15.27
C GLU A 237 -2.95 -4.23 15.37
N LYS A 238 -2.16 -3.16 15.32
CA LYS A 238 -0.69 -3.19 15.39
C LYS A 238 -0.06 -3.93 14.22
N ILE A 239 -0.65 -3.79 13.03
CA ILE A 239 -0.19 -4.40 11.79
C ILE A 239 0.30 -3.30 10.86
N ASP A 240 1.60 -3.32 10.51
CA ASP A 240 2.21 -2.35 9.61
C ASP A 240 2.01 -2.75 8.13
N PHE A 241 2.05 -4.05 7.82
CA PHE A 241 1.68 -4.61 6.52
C PHE A 241 1.32 -6.10 6.67
N ILE A 242 0.75 -6.69 5.63
CA ILE A 242 0.28 -8.09 5.66
C ILE A 242 0.98 -8.90 4.57
N ILE A 243 1.49 -10.07 4.94
CA ILE A 243 1.98 -11.07 3.99
C ILE A 243 0.84 -12.03 3.71
N HIS A 244 0.40 -12.07 2.44
CA HIS A 244 -0.64 -12.96 1.96
C HIS A 244 0.00 -14.14 1.24
N LYS A 245 -0.12 -15.35 1.78
CA LYS A 245 0.36 -16.57 1.10
C LYS A 245 -0.56 -16.92 -0.07
N LYS A 246 0.02 -17.10 -1.26
CA LYS A 246 -0.70 -17.57 -2.45
C LYS A 246 -0.85 -19.09 -2.37
N GLU A 247 -2.07 -19.60 -2.34
CA GLU A 247 -2.30 -21.03 -2.52
C GLU A 247 -2.05 -21.42 -3.98
N TRP A 248 -0.97 -22.15 -4.26
CA TRP A 248 -0.79 -22.85 -5.53
C TRP A 248 -1.37 -24.26 -5.40
N LEU A 249 -2.67 -24.42 -5.65
CA LEU A 249 -3.32 -25.73 -5.77
C LEU A 249 -3.00 -26.35 -7.15
N ARG A 250 -1.86 -27.04 -7.26
CA ARG A 250 -1.62 -27.99 -8.37
C ARG A 250 -2.46 -29.25 -8.13
N GLY A 251 -3.64 -29.32 -8.72
CA GLY A 251 -4.27 -30.57 -9.19
C GLY A 251 -4.75 -31.62 -8.18
N VAL A 252 -4.68 -31.41 -6.86
CA VAL A 252 -5.20 -32.38 -5.89
C VAL A 252 -6.13 -31.71 -4.89
N LYS A 253 -7.38 -32.18 -4.85
CA LYS A 253 -8.40 -31.80 -3.89
C LYS A 253 -8.12 -32.55 -2.58
N VAL A 254 -7.39 -31.95 -1.67
CA VAL A 254 -7.31 -32.43 -0.28
C VAL A 254 -8.35 -31.65 0.52
N GLY A 255 -9.19 -32.40 1.23
CA GLY A 255 -10.32 -31.86 1.97
C GLY A 255 -9.90 -30.90 3.07
N ILE A 256 -10.60 -29.75 3.08
CA ILE A 256 -10.87 -28.92 4.26
C ILE A 256 -9.64 -28.53 5.07
N ASP A 257 -8.95 -27.48 4.62
CA ASP A 257 -8.55 -26.42 5.55
C ASP A 257 -8.58 -25.09 4.77
N ASN A 258 -9.73 -24.41 4.78
CA ASN A 258 -9.93 -23.07 4.23
C ASN A 258 -9.11 -22.06 5.05
N ARG A 259 -7.80 -21.98 4.83
CA ARG A 259 -6.94 -21.04 5.54
C ARG A 259 -6.12 -20.23 4.55
N VAL A 260 -6.75 -19.21 3.98
CA VAL A 260 -6.05 -18.00 3.55
C VAL A 260 -5.19 -17.54 4.74
N GLN A 261 -3.87 -17.72 4.66
CA GLN A 261 -2.92 -17.33 5.68
C GLN A 261 -2.46 -15.90 5.40
N ASP A 262 -3.29 -14.92 5.78
CA ASP A 262 -2.82 -13.55 5.97
C ASP A 262 -2.09 -13.49 7.31
N ILE A 263 -0.83 -13.05 7.28
CA ILE A 263 -0.03 -12.83 8.48
C ILE A 263 0.33 -11.35 8.56
N GLY A 264 -0.11 -10.71 9.64
CA GLY A 264 0.23 -9.33 9.93
C GLY A 264 1.69 -9.23 10.34
N ILE A 265 2.36 -8.17 9.93
CA ILE A 265 3.72 -7.87 10.33
C ILE A 265 3.69 -6.63 11.23
N GLN A 266 4.25 -6.76 12.42
CA GLN A 266 4.59 -5.63 13.27
C GLN A 266 6.10 -5.46 13.28
N PHE A 267 6.56 -4.23 13.16
CA PHE A 267 7.93 -3.84 12.96
C PHE A 267 8.43 -3.00 14.13
N THR A 268 9.73 -3.13 14.40
CA THR A 268 10.45 -2.23 15.31
C THR A 268 11.90 -2.07 14.88
N VAL A 269 12.41 -0.85 15.04
CA VAL A 269 13.85 -0.55 14.90
C VAL A 269 14.58 -0.52 16.24
N ASP A 270 13.84 -0.67 17.34
CA ASP A 270 14.32 -0.54 18.70
C ASP A 270 14.22 -1.90 19.43
N PRO A 271 15.35 -2.59 19.64
CA PRO A 271 15.39 -3.87 20.35
C PRO A 271 14.88 -3.78 21.79
N GLN A 272 14.98 -2.62 22.45
CA GLN A 272 14.53 -2.46 23.83
C GLN A 272 12.99 -2.51 23.95
N LYS A 273 12.28 -2.24 22.84
CA LYS A 273 10.81 -2.25 22.80
C LYS A 273 10.22 -3.62 22.45
N ILE A 274 11.04 -4.65 22.20
CA ILE A 274 10.56 -5.99 21.81
C ILE A 274 9.55 -6.54 22.82
N ALA A 275 9.85 -6.51 24.12
CA ALA A 275 8.95 -7.03 25.15
C ALA A 275 7.64 -6.25 25.27
N GLN A 276 7.66 -4.94 25.02
CA GLN A 276 6.45 -4.12 24.97
C GLN A 276 5.61 -4.45 23.72
N LYS A 277 6.26 -4.53 22.56
CA LYS A 277 5.63 -4.84 21.26
C LYS A 277 5.02 -6.24 21.26
N GLN A 278 5.70 -7.24 21.84
CA GLN A 278 5.14 -8.58 21.98
C GLN A 278 3.84 -8.57 22.81
N ARG A 279 3.80 -7.82 23.93
CA ARG A 279 2.57 -7.69 24.72
C ARG A 279 1.43 -7.00 23.97
N GLN A 280 1.75 -6.04 23.10
CA GLN A 280 0.76 -5.40 22.24
C GLN A 280 0.20 -6.39 21.21
N ILE A 281 1.10 -7.14 20.56
CA ILE A 281 0.76 -8.18 19.60
C ILE A 281 -0.17 -9.25 20.21
N GLU A 282 0.13 -9.76 21.41
CA GLU A 282 -0.72 -10.78 22.06
C GLU A 282 -2.13 -10.25 22.33
N ARG A 283 -2.27 -8.97 22.70
CA ARG A 283 -3.60 -8.33 22.85
C ARG A 283 -4.31 -8.20 21.50
N SER A 284 -3.60 -7.76 20.46
CA SER A 284 -4.17 -7.68 19.11
C SER A 284 -4.65 -9.05 18.61
N LYS A 285 -3.85 -10.12 18.80
CA LYS A 285 -4.24 -11.49 18.42
C LYS A 285 -5.53 -11.95 19.09
N GLN A 286 -5.76 -11.59 20.36
CA GLN A 286 -7.01 -11.91 21.06
C GLN A 286 -8.21 -11.23 20.40
N ILE A 287 -8.07 -9.98 19.95
CA ILE A 287 -9.11 -9.22 19.27
C ILE A 287 -9.36 -9.75 17.85
N LEU A 288 -8.30 -10.05 17.09
CA LEU A 288 -8.41 -10.60 15.74
C LEU A 288 -9.15 -11.95 15.74
N ARG A 289 -8.83 -12.82 16.70
CA ARG A 289 -9.49 -14.13 16.86
C ARG A 289 -10.98 -13.99 17.21
N SER A 290 -11.36 -12.98 17.99
CA SER A 290 -12.77 -12.78 18.37
C SER A 290 -13.61 -12.20 17.23
N LYS A 291 -13.01 -11.41 16.34
CA LYS A 291 -13.66 -10.79 15.18
C LYS A 291 -13.68 -11.64 13.91
N LYS A 292 -13.07 -12.84 13.92
CA LYS A 292 -12.92 -13.70 12.73
C LYS A 292 -12.29 -12.97 11.53
N GLU A 293 -11.33 -12.09 11.80
CA GLU A 293 -10.63 -11.38 10.73
C GLU A 293 -9.74 -12.35 9.92
N ASN A 294 -9.43 -11.98 8.67
CA ASN A 294 -8.63 -12.82 7.78
C ASN A 294 -7.18 -13.02 8.25
N VAL A 295 -6.66 -12.10 9.08
CA VAL A 295 -5.30 -12.16 9.63
C VAL A 295 -5.24 -13.18 10.76
N GLN A 296 -4.50 -14.27 10.54
CA GLN A 296 -4.44 -15.40 11.47
C GLN A 296 -3.41 -15.21 12.59
N ASP A 297 -2.33 -14.50 12.29
CA ASP A 297 -1.25 -14.26 13.22
C ASP A 297 -0.53 -12.93 12.95
N ILE A 298 0.27 -12.48 13.92
CA ILE A 298 1.14 -11.31 13.79
C ILE A 298 2.57 -11.70 14.14
N ALA A 299 3.50 -11.48 13.20
CA ALA A 299 4.93 -11.68 13.38
C ALA A 299 5.64 -10.36 13.74
N LEU A 300 6.53 -10.40 14.73
CA LEU A 300 7.36 -9.26 15.13
C LEU A 300 8.71 -9.28 14.40
N VAL A 301 8.97 -8.22 13.63
CA VAL A 301 10.19 -8.04 12.86
C VAL A 301 11.03 -6.94 13.48
N VAL A 302 12.30 -7.25 13.75
CA VAL A 302 13.27 -6.30 14.27
C VAL A 302 14.30 -6.01 13.19
N PHE A 303 14.39 -4.75 12.77
CA PHE A 303 15.40 -4.32 11.79
C PHE A 303 16.29 -3.21 12.34
N PRO A 304 17.63 -3.35 12.28
CA PRO A 304 18.51 -2.36 12.90
C PRO A 304 18.36 -0.96 12.30
N PHE A 305 18.09 0.04 13.16
CA PHE A 305 17.98 1.44 12.75
C PHE A 305 19.18 1.93 11.94
N LYS A 306 20.41 1.62 12.39
CA LYS A 306 21.66 2.04 11.73
C LYS A 306 21.75 1.53 10.28
N THR A 307 21.24 0.33 10.01
CA THR A 307 21.22 -0.24 8.67
C THR A 307 20.24 0.51 7.78
N ALA A 308 19.01 0.74 8.23
CA ALA A 308 18.03 1.52 7.45
C ALA A 308 18.52 2.95 7.17
N PHE A 309 19.10 3.59 8.18
CA PHE A 309 19.65 4.95 8.07
C PHE A 309 20.77 5.03 7.03
N SER A 310 21.75 4.12 7.07
CA SER A 310 22.89 4.13 6.15
C SER A 310 22.46 3.86 4.70
N LEU A 311 21.54 2.92 4.48
CA LEU A 311 21.00 2.63 3.15
C LEU A 311 20.24 3.82 2.57
N LYS A 312 19.37 4.47 3.37
CA LYS A 312 18.66 5.68 2.92
C LYS A 312 19.63 6.79 2.55
N LYS A 313 20.61 7.08 3.41
CA LYS A 313 21.61 8.11 3.16
C LYS A 313 22.39 7.83 1.86
N LYS A 314 22.79 6.58 1.64
CA LYS A 314 23.47 6.15 0.40
C LYS A 314 22.57 6.36 -0.84
N TRP A 315 21.29 6.02 -0.75
CA TRP A 315 20.33 6.22 -1.83
C TRP A 315 20.12 7.70 -2.17
N GLU A 316 19.97 8.56 -1.16
CA GLU A 316 19.85 10.01 -1.35
C GLU A 316 21.12 10.63 -1.95
N GLN A 317 22.29 10.25 -1.45
CA GLN A 317 23.58 10.69 -1.99
C GLN A 317 23.80 10.30 -3.46
N LYS A 318 23.18 9.20 -3.89
CA LYS A 318 23.21 8.73 -5.29
C LYS A 318 22.12 9.37 -6.16
N GLY A 319 21.38 10.36 -5.65
CA GLY A 319 20.33 11.05 -6.41
C GLY A 319 19.02 10.27 -6.50
N ARG A 320 18.73 9.41 -5.52
CA ARG A 320 17.51 8.59 -5.46
C ARG A 320 17.29 7.73 -6.71
N PRO A 321 18.24 6.86 -7.10
CA PRO A 321 18.06 5.96 -8.24
C PRO A 321 16.84 5.05 -8.06
N ALA A 322 16.34 4.46 -9.14
CA ALA A 322 15.20 3.56 -9.07
C ALA A 322 15.48 2.30 -8.22
N GLY A 323 14.45 1.83 -7.52
CA GLY A 323 14.49 0.65 -6.66
C GLY A 323 14.75 0.92 -5.19
N GLY A 324 14.68 2.18 -4.75
CA GLY A 324 14.75 2.54 -3.33
C GLY A 324 16.07 2.22 -2.59
N PRO A 325 16.12 2.49 -1.28
CA PRO A 325 17.28 2.21 -0.43
C PRO A 325 17.67 0.73 -0.30
N ASP A 326 16.70 -0.18 -0.38
CA ASP A 326 16.93 -1.62 -0.23
C ASP A 326 17.76 -2.21 -1.38
N LYS A 327 17.85 -1.53 -2.53
CA LYS A 327 18.77 -1.87 -3.64
C LYS A 327 20.24 -1.93 -3.23
N PHE A 328 20.61 -1.25 -2.15
CA PHE A 328 21.98 -1.25 -1.63
C PHE A 328 22.24 -2.33 -0.57
N LEU A 329 21.29 -3.22 -0.30
CA LEU A 329 21.51 -4.38 0.56
C LEU A 329 22.46 -5.37 -0.11
N TYR A 330 23.54 -5.73 0.60
CA TYR A 330 24.39 -6.84 0.21
C TYR A 330 23.67 -8.17 0.39
N ARG A 331 24.06 -9.15 -0.44
CA ARG A 331 23.46 -10.49 -0.50
C ARG A 331 23.26 -11.13 0.87
N HIS A 332 24.28 -11.17 1.70
CA HIS A 332 24.20 -11.83 3.02
C HIS A 332 23.24 -11.09 3.99
N HIS A 333 23.12 -9.77 3.88
CA HIS A 333 22.14 -9.00 4.66
C HIS A 333 20.72 -9.22 4.14
N ALA A 334 20.52 -9.22 2.82
CA ALA A 334 19.25 -9.52 2.18
C ALA A 334 18.78 -10.94 2.55
N GLU A 335 19.69 -11.92 2.55
CA GLU A 335 19.41 -13.30 2.95
C GLU A 335 18.88 -13.37 4.38
N ARG A 336 19.63 -12.76 5.31
CA ARG A 336 19.27 -12.76 6.72
C ARG A 336 17.92 -12.08 6.94
N LEU A 337 17.65 -10.99 6.23
CA LEU A 337 16.38 -10.29 6.29
C LEU A 337 15.25 -11.18 5.76
N PHE A 338 15.40 -11.73 4.55
CA PHE A 338 14.42 -12.59 3.89
C PHE A 338 14.05 -13.79 4.76
N ARG A 339 15.04 -14.54 5.24
CA ARG A 339 14.82 -15.72 6.09
C ARG A 339 14.11 -15.35 7.39
N LYS A 340 14.51 -14.25 8.04
CA LYS A 340 13.89 -13.81 9.31
C LYS A 340 12.45 -13.35 9.13
N LEU A 341 12.11 -12.74 8.00
CA LEU A 341 10.76 -12.30 7.69
C LEU A 341 9.81 -13.47 7.44
N LEU A 342 10.32 -14.56 6.85
CA LEU A 342 9.50 -15.68 6.40
C LEU A 342 9.51 -16.89 7.34
N LYS A 343 10.43 -16.97 8.31
CA LYS A 343 10.62 -18.17 9.16
C LYS A 343 9.37 -18.64 9.92
N ASP A 344 8.47 -17.73 10.26
CA ASP A 344 7.25 -18.02 11.03
C ASP A 344 6.02 -18.19 10.09
N ILE A 345 6.23 -18.07 8.78
CA ILE A 345 5.21 -18.07 7.72
C ILE A 345 5.36 -19.29 6.81
N PHE A 346 6.59 -19.63 6.47
CA PHE A 346 6.93 -20.69 5.53
C PHE A 346 7.87 -21.71 6.19
N PRO A 347 7.77 -22.99 5.81
CA PRO A 347 8.76 -24.00 6.19
C PRO A 347 10.17 -23.61 5.75
N ALA A 348 11.19 -23.96 6.54
CA ALA A 348 12.58 -23.62 6.25
C ALA A 348 13.07 -24.10 4.86
N ALA A 349 12.59 -25.26 4.41
CA ALA A 349 12.92 -25.81 3.09
C ALA A 349 12.36 -24.95 1.95
N GLU A 350 11.12 -24.46 2.08
CA GLU A 350 10.52 -23.55 1.09
C GLU A 350 11.26 -22.22 1.05
N ILE A 351 11.62 -21.67 2.22
CA ILE A 351 12.40 -20.43 2.30
C ILE A 351 13.75 -20.58 1.60
N GLU A 352 14.43 -21.71 1.76
CA GLU A 352 15.67 -22.01 1.04
C GLU A 352 15.45 -22.04 -0.47
N GLU A 353 14.43 -22.75 -0.94
CA GLU A 353 14.10 -22.83 -2.36
C GLU A 353 13.85 -21.43 -2.94
N TYR A 354 13.04 -20.61 -2.25
CA TYR A 354 12.77 -19.23 -2.68
C TYR A 354 14.02 -18.37 -2.66
N TRP A 355 14.90 -18.54 -1.65
CA TRP A 355 16.17 -17.81 -1.59
C TRP A 355 17.07 -18.14 -2.78
N GLN A 356 17.18 -19.41 -3.16
CA GLN A 356 17.99 -19.83 -4.31
C GLN A 356 17.50 -19.20 -5.62
N GLN A 357 16.19 -18.93 -5.77
CA GLN A 357 15.62 -18.25 -6.94
C GLN A 357 15.98 -16.76 -7.02
N ILE A 358 16.35 -16.13 -5.91
CA ILE A 358 16.52 -14.67 -5.82
C ILE A 358 17.93 -14.22 -5.46
N LYS A 359 18.79 -15.08 -4.91
CA LYS A 359 20.12 -14.70 -4.40
C LYS A 359 20.98 -13.92 -5.40
N ASP A 360 20.85 -14.22 -6.69
CA ASP A 360 21.65 -13.61 -7.76
C ASP A 360 21.19 -12.20 -8.14
N THR A 361 20.07 -11.72 -7.60
CA THR A 361 19.68 -10.30 -7.75
C THR A 361 20.48 -9.37 -6.85
N PHE A 362 21.20 -9.90 -5.86
CA PHE A 362 21.92 -9.13 -4.87
C PHE A 362 23.42 -9.13 -5.13
N VAL A 363 24.02 -7.97 -4.90
CA VAL A 363 25.46 -7.76 -5.03
C VAL A 363 26.18 -8.36 -3.82
N GLU A 364 27.31 -9.01 -4.06
CA GLU A 364 28.23 -9.45 -3.00
C GLU A 364 28.84 -8.22 -2.30
N GLU A 365 29.11 -8.34 -1.00
CA GLU A 365 29.86 -7.29 -0.31
C GLU A 365 31.30 -7.31 -0.82
N PRO A 366 31.90 -6.16 -1.20
CA PRO A 366 33.30 -6.12 -1.57
C PRO A 366 34.12 -6.65 -0.40
N GLN A 367 34.95 -7.68 -0.63
CA GLN A 367 35.94 -8.04 0.37
C GLN A 367 36.90 -6.87 0.51
N GLU A 368 37.01 -6.31 1.70
CA GLU A 368 38.02 -5.30 2.01
C GLU A 368 39.38 -5.91 1.67
N THR A 369 40.02 -5.38 0.63
CA THR A 369 41.42 -5.67 0.34
C THR A 369 42.20 -4.95 1.44
N THR A 370 42.55 -5.71 2.48
CA THR A 370 43.45 -5.29 3.56
C THR A 370 44.81 -4.86 3.04
#